data_AF-A0A7V3SYU3-F1
#
_entry.id   AF-A0A7V3SYU3-F1
#
_cell.length_a   1.000
_cell.length_b   1.000
_cell.length_c   1.000
_cell.angle_alpha   90.00
_cell.angle_beta   90.00
_cell.angle_gamma   90.00
#
_symmetry.space_group_name_H-M   'P 1'
#
loop_
_entity.id
_entity.type
_entity.pdbx_description
1 polymer ?
#
loop_
_entity_poly.entity_id
_entity_poly.type
_entity_poly.pdbx_seq_one_letter_code
_entity_poly.pdbx_strand_id
1 'polypeptide(L)'
;MVFSGEVIKDASMDPYFKIEFRYESESAVIRKGYAEVVRKAPRPVVTFDAAIDSRLGNEDRAKLELELLNIVIDYILSNGVRRSWKGNIILRTA
;
A
#
# COMPACT_ATOMS: atom_id res chain seq x y z
N MET A 1 11.97 -6.41 5.27
CA MET A 1 10.63 -5.78 5.29
C MET A 1 9.62 -6.84 4.91
N VAL A 2 8.49 -6.91 5.61
CA VAL A 2 7.36 -7.78 5.28
C VAL A 2 6.16 -6.91 5.00
N PHE A 3 5.52 -7.13 3.85
CA PHE A 3 4.33 -6.41 3.45
C PHE A 3 3.27 -7.38 2.91
N SER A 4 2.04 -7.18 3.33
CA SER A 4 0.89 -7.83 2.73
C SER A 4 -0.26 -6.84 2.64
N GLY A 5 -0.94 -6.80 1.51
CA GLY A 5 -2.09 -5.91 1.34
C GLY A 5 -3.12 -6.48 0.39
N GLU A 6 -4.34 -5.99 0.53
CA GLU A 6 -5.44 -6.29 -0.38
C GLU A 6 -6.29 -5.05 -0.65
N VAL A 7 -6.73 -4.92 -1.90
CA VAL A 7 -7.73 -3.92 -2.27
C VAL A 7 -9.08 -4.37 -1.70
N ILE A 8 -9.68 -3.52 -0.86
CA ILE A 8 -10.97 -3.79 -0.20
C ILE A 8 -12.14 -3.06 -0.86
N LYS A 9 -11.90 -2.22 -1.88
CA LYS A 9 -12.94 -1.48 -2.60
C LYS A 9 -12.86 -1.70 -4.11
N ASP A 10 -14.02 -1.96 -4.70
CA ASP A 10 -14.24 -2.52 -6.04
C ASP A 10 -13.78 -1.63 -7.21
N ALA A 11 -13.51 -2.25 -8.36
CA ALA A 11 -12.94 -1.64 -9.57
C ALA A 11 -13.82 -0.54 -10.18
N SER A 12 -15.11 -0.51 -9.83
CA SER A 12 -16.07 0.51 -10.27
C SER A 12 -15.83 1.90 -9.66
N MET A 13 -14.89 2.03 -8.72
CA MET A 13 -14.60 3.28 -8.01
C MET A 13 -13.28 3.96 -8.41
N ASP A 14 -12.69 3.59 -9.55
CA ASP A 14 -11.61 4.37 -10.16
C ASP A 14 -12.00 5.86 -10.27
N PRO A 15 -11.21 6.83 -9.75
CA PRO A 15 -9.78 6.78 -9.39
C PRO A 15 -9.42 6.38 -7.95
N TYR A 16 -10.36 5.95 -7.12
CA TYR A 16 -10.18 5.76 -5.69
C TYR A 16 -10.07 4.28 -5.28
N PHE A 17 -9.00 3.93 -4.58
CA PHE A 17 -8.74 2.59 -4.06
C PHE A 17 -8.58 2.66 -2.54
N LYS A 18 -9.18 1.71 -1.83
CA LYS A 18 -8.93 1.50 -0.41
C LYS A 18 -8.22 0.17 -0.22
N ILE A 19 -7.13 0.18 0.52
CA ILE A 19 -6.25 -0.96 0.71
C ILE A 19 -6.15 -1.25 2.21
N GLU A 20 -6.45 -2.49 2.59
CA GLU A 20 -6.09 -3.01 3.92
C GLU A 20 -4.70 -3.62 3.82
N PHE A 21 -3.81 -3.30 4.76
CA PHE A 21 -2.44 -3.81 4.73
C PHE A 21 -1.89 -4.15 6.12
N ARG A 22 -0.80 -4.91 6.09
CA ARG A 22 0.12 -5.18 7.21
C ARG A 22 1.53 -4.86 6.75
N TYR A 23 2.31 -4.27 7.65
CA TYR A 23 3.66 -3.82 7.36
C TYR A 23 4.56 -4.04 8.55
N GLU A 24 5.75 -4.57 8.31
CA GLU A 24 6.79 -4.78 9.32
C GLU A 24 8.17 -4.45 8.73
N SER A 25 8.84 -3.52 9.37
CA SER A 25 10.23 -3.14 9.13
C SER A 25 11.00 -3.10 10.45
N GLU A 26 12.29 -2.76 10.38
CA GLU A 26 13.13 -2.59 11.58
C GLU A 26 12.65 -1.42 12.47
N SER A 27 11.98 -0.42 11.87
CA SER A 27 11.57 0.82 12.53
C SER A 27 10.06 0.92 12.79
N ALA A 28 9.22 0.14 12.09
CA ALA A 28 7.77 0.22 12.24
C ALA A 28 7.06 -1.14 12.14
N VAL A 29 6.06 -1.32 13.00
CA VAL A 29 5.17 -2.50 12.98
C VAL A 29 3.70 -2.06 12.93
N ILE A 30 3.03 -2.37 11.82
CA ILE A 30 1.63 -2.11 11.55
C ILE A 30 0.94 -3.45 11.30
N ARG A 31 0.22 -3.94 12.31
CA ARG A 31 -0.49 -5.24 12.23
C ARG A 31 -1.78 -5.19 11.42
N LYS A 32 -2.38 -4.01 11.30
CA LYS A 32 -3.55 -3.74 10.48
C LYS A 32 -3.58 -2.24 10.21
N GLY A 33 -3.57 -1.85 8.94
CA GLY A 33 -3.64 -0.46 8.52
C GLY A 33 -4.51 -0.29 7.29
N TYR A 34 -5.02 0.92 7.11
CA TYR A 34 -5.75 1.33 5.92
C TYR A 34 -5.01 2.45 5.22
N ALA A 35 -4.97 2.34 3.89
CA ALA A 35 -4.50 3.41 3.02
C ALA A 35 -5.53 3.64 1.93
N GLU A 36 -5.62 4.90 1.52
CA GLU A 36 -6.40 5.33 0.38
C GLU A 36 -5.44 5.78 -0.72
N VAL A 37 -5.66 5.28 -1.93
CA VAL A 37 -4.88 5.64 -3.11
C VAL A 37 -5.82 6.28 -4.11
N VAL A 38 -5.53 7.53 -4.48
CA VAL A 38 -6.30 8.30 -5.45
C VAL A 38 -5.44 8.52 -6.69
N ARG A 39 -5.83 7.92 -7.82
CA ARG A 39 -5.19 8.12 -9.13
C ARG A 39 -5.56 9.47 -9.73
N LYS A 40 -4.92 10.53 -9.24
CA LYS A 40 -5.07 11.89 -9.76
C LYS A 40 -3.85 12.26 -10.62
N ALA A 41 -4.05 13.01 -11.70
CA ALA A 41 -2.93 13.60 -12.44
C ALA A 41 -2.36 14.81 -11.67
N PRO A 42 -1.04 15.07 -11.71
CA PRO A 42 0.00 14.34 -12.43
C PRO A 42 0.56 13.13 -11.67
N ARG A 43 0.25 12.96 -10.38
CA ARG A 43 0.77 11.88 -9.55
C ARG A 43 -0.32 11.32 -8.63
N PRO A 44 -0.36 9.99 -8.45
CA PRO A 44 -1.27 9.39 -7.48
C PRO A 44 -0.97 9.91 -6.07
N VAL A 45 -2.01 10.05 -5.27
CA VAL A 45 -1.91 10.49 -3.88
C VAL A 45 -2.22 9.29 -3.00
N VAL A 46 -1.32 9.01 -2.04
CA VAL A 46 -1.51 7.98 -1.02
C VAL A 46 -1.73 8.67 0.33
N THR A 47 -2.83 8.34 0.99
CA THR A 47 -3.14 8.85 2.33
C THR A 47 -3.28 7.68 3.31
N PHE A 48 -2.63 7.81 4.45
CA PHE A 48 -2.69 6.86 5.55
C PHE A 48 -3.63 7.37 6.64
N ASP A 49 -4.16 6.47 7.45
CA ASP A 49 -4.82 6.86 8.71
C ASP A 49 -3.83 7.64 9.61
N ALA A 50 -4.31 8.65 10.34
CA ALA A 50 -3.46 9.51 11.18
C ALA A 50 -2.62 8.73 12.22
N ALA A 51 -3.15 7.61 12.72
CA ALA A 51 -2.46 6.72 13.65
C ALA A 51 -1.28 5.98 13.02
N ILE A 52 -1.30 5.80 11.70
CA ILE A 52 -0.21 5.19 10.93
C ILE A 52 0.79 6.25 10.51
N ASP A 53 0.29 7.39 10.03
CA ASP A 53 1.10 8.50 9.53
C ASP A 53 2.06 9.03 10.61
N SER A 54 1.60 9.09 11.86
CA SER A 54 2.41 9.48 13.03
C SER A 54 3.49 8.48 13.43
N ARG A 55 3.44 7.24 12.91
CA ARG A 55 4.36 6.13 13.27
C ARG A 55 5.35 5.77 12.17
N LEU A 56 5.17 6.30 10.97
CA LEU A 56 6.02 6.01 9.81
C LEU A 56 7.13 7.05 9.69
N GLY A 57 8.38 6.59 9.74
CA GLY A 57 9.51 7.40 9.30
C GLY A 57 9.45 7.65 7.78
N ASN A 58 10.16 8.66 7.29
CA ASN A 58 10.17 9.01 5.86
C ASN A 58 10.54 7.83 4.95
N GLU A 59 11.48 6.98 5.38
CA GLU A 59 11.92 5.82 4.60
C GLU A 59 10.86 4.72 4.54
N ASP A 60 10.28 4.34 5.68
CA ASP A 60 9.20 3.34 5.73
C ASP A 60 7.98 3.82 4.96
N ARG A 61 7.66 5.11 5.07
CA ARG A 61 6.59 5.75 4.31
C ARG A 61 6.81 5.58 2.81
N ALA A 62 7.98 5.95 2.30
CA ALA A 62 8.28 5.84 0.87
C ALA A 62 8.21 4.39 0.37
N LYS A 63 8.73 3.43 1.14
CA LYS A 63 8.63 2.00 0.80
C LYS A 63 7.17 1.54 0.77
N LEU A 64 6.39 1.90 1.79
CA LEU A 64 4.99 1.52 1.89
C LEU A 64 4.14 2.14 0.78
N GLU A 65 4.37 3.42 0.43
CA GLU A 65 3.70 4.07 -0.70
C GLU A 65 3.96 3.32 -2.02
N LEU A 66 5.21 2.88 -2.28
CA LEU A 66 5.55 2.09 -3.46
C LEU A 66 4.81 0.73 -3.48
N GLU A 67 4.80 0.02 -2.36
CA GLU A 67 4.09 -1.28 -2.26
C GLU A 67 2.58 -1.13 -2.50
N LEU A 68 1.96 -0.08 -1.96
CA LEU A 68 0.54 0.20 -2.15
C LEU A 68 0.23 0.54 -3.63
N LEU A 69 1.10 1.33 -4.28
CA LEU A 69 0.94 1.64 -5.70
C LEU A 69 1.09 0.39 -6.58
N ASN A 70 2.02 -0.51 -6.26
CA ASN A 70 2.18 -1.79 -6.96
C ASN A 70 0.89 -2.63 -6.86
N ILE A 71 0.27 -2.72 -5.68
CA ILE A 71 -1.02 -3.40 -5.51
C ILE A 71 -2.09 -2.79 -6.42
N VAL A 72 -2.19 -1.46 -6.49
CA VAL A 72 -3.18 -0.78 -7.33
C VAL A 72 -2.94 -1.05 -8.80
N ILE A 73 -1.69 -0.99 -9.26
CA ILE A 73 -1.32 -1.30 -10.64
C ILE A 73 -1.69 -2.75 -10.97
N ASP A 74 -1.32 -3.70 -10.12
CA ASP A 74 -1.63 -5.12 -10.30
C ASP A 74 -3.14 -5.37 -10.34
N TYR A 75 -3.91 -4.69 -9.49
CA TYR A 75 -5.36 -4.77 -9.46
C TYR A 75 -5.99 -4.26 -10.76
N ILE A 76 -5.50 -3.13 -11.28
CA ILE A 76 -5.95 -2.55 -12.56
C ILE A 76 -5.60 -3.48 -13.72
N LEU A 77 -4.36 -3.98 -13.79
CA LEU A 77 -3.90 -4.89 -14.83
C LEU A 77 -4.63 -6.25 -14.78
N SER A 78 -5.11 -6.65 -13.59
CA SER A 78 -5.90 -7.87 -13.40
C SER A 78 -7.40 -7.68 -13.65
N ASN A 79 -7.83 -6.57 -14.26
CA ASN A 79 -9.24 -6.24 -14.52
C ASN A 79 -10.13 -6.30 -13.26
N GLY A 80 -9.62 -5.84 -12.12
CA GLY A 80 -10.38 -5.79 -10.87
C GLY A 80 -10.54 -7.13 -10.15
N VAL A 81 -9.89 -8.20 -10.62
CA VAL A 81 -9.88 -9.47 -9.91
C VAL A 81 -9.12 -9.31 -8.60
N ARG A 82 -9.84 -9.51 -7.48
CA ARG A 82 -9.31 -9.40 -6.12
C ARG A 82 -8.20 -10.44 -5.93
N ARG A 83 -6.95 -9.97 -5.81
CA ARG A 83 -5.78 -10.79 -5.50
C ARG A 83 -5.16 -10.30 -4.19
N SER A 84 -4.83 -11.24 -3.30
CA SER A 84 -4.07 -10.91 -2.09
C SER A 84 -2.58 -10.86 -2.46
N TRP A 85 -1.93 -9.75 -2.11
CA TRP A 85 -0.50 -9.57 -2.39
C TRP A 85 0.30 -9.88 -1.13
N LYS A 86 1.31 -10.75 -1.26
CA LYS A 86 2.25 -11.09 -0.20
C LYS A 86 3.66 -10.89 -0.73
N GLY A 87 4.28 -9.78 -0.35
CA GLY A 87 5.66 -9.47 -0.71
C GLY A 87 6.60 -9.80 0.44
N ASN A 88 7.52 -10.75 0.24
CA ASN A 88 8.72 -10.90 1.07
C ASN A 88 9.88 -10.21 0.35
N ILE A 89 9.97 -8.89 0.44
CA ILE A 89 11.13 -8.18 -0.11
C ILE A 89 12.22 -8.17 0.97
N ILE A 90 13.12 -9.13 0.87
CA ILE A 90 14.41 -9.10 1.55
C ILE A 90 15.27 -8.09 0.79
N LEU A 91 15.15 -6.80 1.12
CA LEU A 91 16.15 -5.83 0.73
C LEU A 91 17.44 -6.18 1.50
N ARG A 92 18.31 -6.97 0.88
CA ARG A 92 19.69 -7.09 1.35
C ARG A 92 20.33 -5.72 1.20
N THR A 93 20.57 -5.04 2.31
CA THR A 93 21.50 -3.93 2.35
C THR A 93 22.89 -4.48 2.01
N ALA A 94 23.52 -3.89 1.00
CA ALA A 94 24.93 -4.11 0.66
C ALA A 94 25.77 -3.04 1.37
#